data_AF-A0A0G4PLQ1-F1
#
_entry.id   AF-A0A0G4PLQ1-F1
#
_cell.length_a   1.000
_cell.length_b   1.000
_cell.length_c   1.000
_cell.angle_alpha   90.00
_cell.angle_beta   90.00
_cell.angle_gamma   90.00
#
_symmetry.space_group_name_H-M   'P 1'
#
loop_
_entity.id
_entity.type
_entity.pdbx_description
1 polymer ?
#
loop_
_entity_poly.entity_id
_entity_poly.type
_entity_poly.pdbx_seq_one_letter_code
_entity_poly.pdbx_strand_id
1 'polypeptide(L)'
;MSIILEDNQPPGFVRLGPTWYHEIPFLPYGWETTNDQGSGSLKHAAMKALLQDQSALKPELFEYVSWYLAKYLWDALKRCNKQTMHMWKIMTSVYPVQFHEVSPYYCLNAGCPKTPLRDYMGILNSDDFRWRAILTVATTYCTATDLATIPNIKNLVALDVYSEPYSLNLAPVEPVCASNDGMPLQDGFVRGWIESKALQHLRILRFYHQREITIATLEALRELPELQLVVAYECKMITETIQSYDRPANNIIPIKGWSACRLDWFWEAHGTTKTIDDNLLALLHVYQSSLHTSGVEDSRRPSSLPTNLSILEFKLPTADHSRRDRVVVRSRYNAKSIVLFTRDPVKQQRAREKKRSEPPERGDRPAKRAVMKDRGPMDISETLNQFF
;
A
#
# COMPACT_ATOMS: atom_id res chain seq x y z
N MET A 1 -12.60 3.86 13.08
CA MET A 1 -12.65 3.95 14.55
C MET A 1 -11.36 3.34 15.07
N SER A 2 -10.57 4.12 15.80
CA SER A 2 -9.32 3.64 16.40
C SER A 2 -9.66 3.09 17.79
N ILE A 3 -9.40 1.80 18.02
CA ILE A 3 -9.66 1.15 19.30
C ILE A 3 -8.44 1.41 20.20
N ILE A 4 -8.59 2.27 21.22
CA ILE A 4 -7.66 2.39 22.34
C ILE A 4 -8.29 1.62 23.50
N LEU A 5 -7.63 0.56 23.96
CA LEU A 5 -8.03 -0.23 25.13
C LEU A 5 -7.06 0.12 26.27
N GLU A 6 -7.49 0.99 27.17
CA GLU A 6 -7.02 0.96 28.56
C GLU A 6 -8.12 0.28 29.37
N ASP A 7 -7.83 -0.87 29.98
CA ASP A 7 -8.59 -1.26 31.17
C ASP A 7 -7.82 -2.22 32.10
N ASN A 8 -8.11 -2.03 33.39
CA ASN A 8 -7.46 -2.59 34.57
C ASN A 8 -8.02 -3.98 34.94
N GLN A 9 -7.17 -5.03 34.86
CA GLN A 9 -6.94 -6.11 35.85
C GLN A 9 -6.58 -7.48 35.22
N PRO A 10 -5.59 -8.21 35.76
CA PRO A 10 -5.36 -9.66 35.57
C PRO A 10 -5.82 -10.45 36.82
N PRO A 11 -6.09 -11.79 36.77
CA PRO A 11 -5.06 -12.79 36.49
C PRO A 11 -5.49 -13.97 35.58
N GLY A 12 -4.50 -14.48 34.85
CA GLY A 12 -4.62 -15.65 33.97
C GLY A 12 -4.35 -15.27 32.52
N PHE A 13 -3.09 -14.96 32.18
CA PHE A 13 -2.64 -14.92 30.79
C PHE A 13 -2.75 -16.33 30.20
N VAL A 14 -3.96 -16.74 29.82
CA VAL A 14 -4.14 -17.85 28.91
C VAL A 14 -3.55 -17.36 27.59
N ARG A 15 -2.39 -17.92 27.21
CA ARG A 15 -1.78 -17.64 25.90
C ARG A 15 -2.65 -18.30 24.83
N LEU A 16 -3.73 -17.62 24.43
CA LEU A 16 -4.74 -18.11 23.47
C LEU A 16 -4.23 -18.14 22.01
N GLY A 17 -2.92 -17.97 21.80
CA GLY A 17 -2.29 -17.91 20.48
C GLY A 17 -1.97 -16.49 20.02
N PRO A 18 -1.37 -16.35 18.83
CA PRO A 18 -0.73 -15.12 18.38
C PRO A 18 -1.71 -13.97 18.06
N THR A 19 -2.99 -14.27 17.88
CA THR A 19 -4.04 -13.29 17.56
C THR A 19 -4.49 -12.42 18.73
N TRP A 20 -4.16 -12.79 19.96
CA TRP A 20 -4.76 -12.20 21.18
C TRP A 20 -3.82 -11.29 21.96
N TYR A 21 -2.68 -10.90 21.39
CA TYR A 21 -1.75 -10.00 22.06
C TYR A 21 -2.33 -8.58 22.25
N HIS A 22 -3.20 -8.15 21.34
CA HIS A 22 -3.77 -6.79 21.34
C HIS A 22 -5.28 -6.77 21.54
N GLU A 23 -5.92 -7.93 21.62
CA GLU A 23 -7.36 -8.07 21.70
C GLU A 23 -7.71 -9.12 22.76
N ILE A 24 -8.87 -8.93 23.40
CA ILE A 24 -9.39 -9.87 24.40
C ILE A 24 -10.58 -10.58 23.77
N PRO A 25 -10.56 -11.93 23.66
CA PRO A 25 -11.64 -12.70 23.01
C PRO A 25 -12.94 -12.70 23.82
N PHE A 26 -12.87 -12.35 25.10
CA PHE A 26 -13.97 -12.49 26.04
C PHE A 26 -14.87 -11.26 26.07
N LEU A 27 -16.17 -11.49 26.26
CA LEU A 27 -17.12 -10.42 26.57
C LEU A 27 -16.78 -9.75 27.90
N PRO A 28 -17.05 -8.43 28.06
CA PRO A 28 -16.89 -7.76 29.33
C PRO A 28 -17.74 -8.41 30.42
N TYR A 29 -17.21 -8.47 31.64
CA TYR A 29 -17.99 -8.88 32.79
C TYR A 29 -19.21 -7.95 32.94
N GLY A 30 -20.38 -8.52 33.21
CA GLY A 30 -21.61 -7.74 33.35
C GLY A 30 -22.22 -7.24 32.03
N TRP A 31 -21.65 -7.55 30.86
CA TRP A 31 -22.25 -7.15 29.58
C TRP A 31 -23.65 -7.74 29.40
N GLU A 32 -24.64 -6.85 29.19
CA GLU A 32 -26.08 -7.12 29.15
C GLU A 32 -26.50 -8.06 30.31
N THR A 33 -26.10 -7.75 31.56
CA THR A 33 -26.89 -8.21 32.72
C THR A 33 -28.30 -7.68 32.51
N THR A 34 -29.21 -8.60 32.19
CA THR A 34 -30.63 -8.34 32.01
C THR A 34 -31.14 -7.47 33.15
N ASN A 35 -32.01 -6.50 32.83
CA ASN A 35 -32.76 -5.70 33.80
C ASN A 35 -33.16 -6.54 35.02
N ASP A 36 -33.21 -5.93 36.20
CA ASP A 36 -33.59 -6.55 37.48
C ASP A 36 -34.99 -7.21 37.50
N GLN A 37 -35.72 -7.21 36.37
CA GLN A 37 -37.00 -7.86 36.16
C GLN A 37 -37.01 -8.66 34.86
N GLY A 38 -36.95 -9.99 34.99
CA GLY A 38 -37.24 -10.97 33.94
C GLY A 38 -36.01 -11.74 33.43
N SER A 39 -36.22 -13.02 33.09
CA SER A 39 -35.19 -13.83 32.41
C SER A 39 -35.01 -13.34 30.98
N GLY A 40 -33.74 -13.18 30.56
CA GLY A 40 -33.43 -12.88 29.16
C GLY A 40 -33.99 -13.94 28.21
N SER A 41 -34.38 -13.54 27.00
CA SER A 41 -34.84 -14.50 25.99
C SER A 41 -33.79 -15.60 25.74
N LEU A 42 -34.23 -16.82 25.42
CA LEU A 42 -33.33 -17.94 25.07
C LEU A 42 -32.33 -17.54 23.97
N LYS A 43 -32.81 -16.78 22.97
CA LYS A 43 -31.98 -16.22 21.90
C LYS A 43 -30.80 -15.40 22.46
N HIS A 44 -31.07 -14.55 23.44
CA HIS A 44 -30.08 -13.68 24.05
C HIS A 44 -29.09 -14.46 24.92
N ALA A 45 -29.58 -15.42 25.72
CA ALA A 45 -28.71 -16.29 26.50
C ALA A 45 -27.78 -17.14 25.61
N ALA A 46 -28.30 -17.71 24.52
CA ALA A 46 -27.52 -18.46 23.55
C ALA A 46 -26.48 -17.59 22.83
N MET A 47 -26.86 -16.36 22.43
CA MET A 47 -25.93 -15.37 21.87
C MET A 47 -24.79 -15.07 22.85
N LYS A 48 -25.10 -14.81 24.12
CA LYS A 48 -24.09 -14.50 25.14
C LYS A 48 -23.15 -15.68 25.37
N ALA A 49 -23.69 -16.90 25.47
CA ALA A 49 -22.90 -18.11 25.62
C ALA A 49 -21.97 -18.35 24.42
N LEU A 50 -22.47 -18.17 23.19
CA LEU A 50 -21.67 -18.33 21.98
C LEU A 50 -20.54 -17.29 21.89
N LEU A 51 -20.81 -16.04 22.24
CA LEU A 51 -19.84 -14.94 22.13
C LEU A 51 -18.95 -14.79 23.36
N GLN A 52 -19.21 -15.54 24.43
CA GLN A 52 -18.47 -15.46 25.69
C GLN A 52 -16.96 -15.65 25.50
N ASP A 53 -16.59 -16.55 24.59
CA ASP A 53 -15.21 -16.80 24.19
C ASP A 53 -15.10 -16.88 22.65
N GLN A 54 -14.65 -15.79 22.03
CA GLN A 54 -14.45 -15.75 20.59
C GLN A 54 -13.31 -16.65 20.10
N SER A 55 -12.37 -17.06 20.96
CA SER A 55 -11.22 -17.87 20.55
C SER A 55 -11.59 -19.31 20.19
N ALA A 56 -12.71 -19.81 20.73
CA ALA A 56 -13.26 -21.13 20.41
C ALA A 56 -14.07 -21.14 19.10
N LEU A 57 -14.42 -19.96 18.55
CA LEU A 57 -15.20 -19.87 17.33
C LEU A 57 -14.37 -20.26 16.11
N LYS A 58 -14.97 -21.05 15.23
CA LYS A 58 -14.37 -21.47 13.96
C LYS A 58 -15.32 -21.21 12.79
N PRO A 59 -14.80 -21.05 11.55
CA PRO A 59 -15.62 -20.82 10.37
C PRO A 59 -16.72 -21.87 10.17
N GLU A 60 -16.45 -23.14 10.48
CA GLU A 60 -17.38 -24.25 10.26
C GLU A 60 -18.67 -24.11 11.10
N LEU A 61 -18.60 -23.42 12.24
CA LEU A 61 -19.79 -23.14 13.07
C LEU A 61 -20.77 -22.17 12.39
N PHE A 62 -20.31 -21.39 11.41
CA PHE A 62 -21.11 -20.38 10.73
C PHE A 62 -21.59 -20.83 9.35
N GLU A 63 -21.14 -21.98 8.83
CA GLU A 63 -21.48 -22.46 7.48
C GLU A 63 -23.00 -22.54 7.24
N TYR A 64 -23.76 -22.98 8.25
CA TYR A 64 -25.22 -23.12 8.19
C TYR A 64 -25.98 -22.00 8.89
N VAL A 65 -25.27 -20.99 9.42
CA VAL A 65 -25.90 -19.86 10.09
C VAL A 65 -26.34 -18.86 9.02
N SER A 66 -27.60 -18.43 9.06
CA SER A 66 -28.08 -17.40 8.14
C SER A 66 -27.34 -16.08 8.38
N TRP A 67 -27.10 -15.33 7.30
CA TRP A 67 -26.46 -14.01 7.37
C TRP A 67 -27.13 -13.07 8.38
N TYR A 68 -28.47 -13.10 8.50
CA TYR A 68 -29.19 -12.26 9.45
C TYR A 68 -28.77 -12.52 10.91
N LEU A 69 -28.58 -13.80 11.27
CA LEU A 69 -28.11 -14.18 12.61
C LEU A 69 -26.63 -13.83 12.80
N ALA A 70 -25.78 -14.10 11.80
CA ALA A 70 -24.37 -13.74 11.86
C ALA A 70 -24.16 -12.23 12.03
N LYS A 71 -24.93 -11.42 11.29
CA LYS A 71 -24.98 -9.97 11.42
C LYS A 71 -25.44 -9.55 12.82
N TYR A 72 -26.47 -10.20 13.38
CA TYR A 72 -26.90 -9.93 14.75
C TYR A 72 -25.79 -10.19 15.77
N LEU A 73 -25.02 -11.27 15.63
CA LEU A 73 -23.86 -11.57 16.48
C LEU A 73 -22.75 -10.52 16.33
N TRP A 74 -22.44 -10.12 15.10
CA TRP A 74 -21.45 -9.08 14.82
C TRP A 74 -21.86 -7.71 15.38
N ASP A 75 -23.13 -7.35 15.26
CA ASP A 75 -23.71 -6.13 15.82
C ASP A 75 -23.71 -6.18 17.37
N ALA A 76 -23.92 -7.36 17.97
CA ALA A 76 -23.79 -7.53 19.42
C ALA A 76 -22.36 -7.27 19.90
N LEU A 77 -21.35 -7.82 19.22
CA LEU A 77 -19.93 -7.57 19.52
C LEU A 77 -19.55 -6.09 19.33
N LYS A 78 -20.19 -5.40 18.38
CA LYS A 78 -20.00 -3.96 18.19
C LYS A 78 -20.39 -3.17 19.44
N ARG A 79 -21.53 -3.52 20.03
CA ARG A 79 -22.10 -2.81 21.18
C ARG A 79 -21.20 -2.89 22.42
N CYS A 80 -20.50 -4.02 22.61
CA CYS A 80 -19.54 -4.21 23.70
C CYS A 80 -18.10 -3.87 23.34
N ASN A 81 -17.85 -3.30 22.15
CA ASN A 81 -16.51 -3.02 21.65
C ASN A 81 -15.58 -4.25 21.66
N LYS A 82 -16.12 -5.43 21.33
CA LYS A 82 -15.39 -6.71 21.21
C LYS A 82 -15.45 -7.30 19.81
N GLN A 83 -15.51 -6.46 18.79
CA GLN A 83 -15.27 -6.90 17.42
C GLN A 83 -13.79 -7.21 17.27
N THR A 84 -13.43 -8.48 17.36
CA THR A 84 -12.05 -8.96 17.23
C THR A 84 -11.71 -9.23 15.78
N MET A 85 -10.41 -9.18 15.46
CA MET A 85 -9.88 -9.56 14.16
C MET A 85 -10.22 -11.02 13.83
N HIS A 86 -10.17 -11.92 14.83
CA HIS A 86 -10.50 -13.34 14.64
C HIS A 86 -11.94 -13.51 14.15
N MET A 87 -12.89 -12.88 14.83
CA MET A 87 -14.29 -12.90 14.41
C MET A 87 -14.48 -12.21 13.05
N TRP A 88 -13.78 -11.10 12.80
CA TRP A 88 -13.82 -10.43 11.51
C TRP A 88 -13.37 -11.34 10.36
N LYS A 89 -12.30 -12.13 10.56
CA LYS A 89 -11.82 -13.11 9.58
C LYS A 89 -12.82 -14.23 9.33
N ILE A 90 -13.45 -14.75 10.38
CA ILE A 90 -14.52 -15.75 10.25
C ILE A 90 -15.64 -15.19 9.38
N MET A 91 -16.17 -14.00 9.73
CA MET A 91 -17.28 -13.39 9.01
C MET A 91 -16.94 -13.06 7.56
N THR A 92 -15.74 -12.56 7.30
CA THR A 92 -15.26 -12.26 5.93
C THR A 92 -15.10 -13.53 5.11
N SER A 93 -14.67 -14.64 5.73
CA SER A 93 -14.47 -15.90 5.02
C SER A 93 -15.79 -16.61 4.69
N VAL A 94 -16.75 -16.59 5.63
CA VAL A 94 -18.02 -17.31 5.49
C VAL A 94 -19.07 -16.50 4.71
N TYR A 95 -19.09 -15.17 4.85
CA TYR A 95 -20.06 -14.28 4.21
C TYR A 95 -19.39 -13.16 3.40
N PRO A 96 -18.54 -13.48 2.40
CA PRO A 96 -17.67 -12.50 1.76
C PRO A 96 -18.43 -11.35 1.08
N VAL A 97 -19.61 -11.60 0.51
CA VAL A 97 -20.40 -10.55 -0.17
C VAL A 97 -21.13 -9.68 0.85
N GLN A 98 -21.89 -10.29 1.75
CA GLN A 98 -22.75 -9.56 2.67
C GLN A 98 -21.94 -8.86 3.78
N PHE A 99 -20.86 -9.48 4.26
CA PHE A 99 -20.03 -8.91 5.32
C PHE A 99 -19.19 -7.73 4.82
N HIS A 100 -18.79 -7.73 3.53
CA HIS A 100 -18.10 -6.61 2.93
C HIS A 100 -18.91 -5.31 3.02
N GLU A 101 -20.24 -5.36 2.90
CA GLU A 101 -21.10 -4.18 3.03
C GLU A 101 -21.15 -3.62 4.46
N VAL A 102 -20.96 -4.48 5.46
CA VAL A 102 -21.07 -4.10 6.89
C VAL A 102 -19.72 -3.70 7.48
N SER A 103 -18.65 -4.42 7.12
CA SER A 103 -17.30 -4.22 7.62
C SER A 103 -16.28 -4.48 6.51
N PRO A 104 -16.17 -3.58 5.51
CA PRO A 104 -15.24 -3.74 4.38
C PRO A 104 -13.77 -3.64 4.81
N TYR A 105 -13.50 -3.14 6.02
CA TYR A 105 -12.17 -2.83 6.51
C TYR A 105 -12.04 -3.09 8.00
N TYR A 106 -10.94 -3.73 8.38
CA TYR A 106 -10.51 -3.91 9.76
C TYR A 106 -9.07 -3.43 9.95
N CYS A 107 -8.81 -2.68 11.02
CA CYS A 107 -7.48 -2.21 11.37
C CYS A 107 -7.08 -2.71 12.74
N LEU A 108 -6.04 -3.53 12.79
CA LEU A 108 -5.36 -3.85 14.04
C LEU A 108 -4.22 -2.84 14.24
N ASN A 109 -4.43 -1.87 15.14
CA ASN A 109 -3.44 -0.87 15.50
C ASN A 109 -2.77 -1.27 16.83
N ALA A 110 -1.53 -1.74 16.76
CA ALA A 110 -0.76 -2.17 17.91
C ALA A 110 0.13 -1.03 18.42
N GLY A 111 0.08 -0.75 19.74
CA GLY A 111 0.91 0.26 20.42
C GLY A 111 2.38 -0.10 20.58
N CYS A 112 2.74 -1.37 20.46
CA CYS A 112 4.10 -1.89 20.33
C CYS A 112 4.00 -3.38 19.97
N PRO A 113 5.00 -3.99 19.34
CA PRO A 113 5.03 -5.43 19.15
C PRO A 113 5.18 -6.13 20.51
N LYS A 114 4.26 -7.05 20.82
CA LYS A 114 4.35 -7.94 22.00
C LYS A 114 4.99 -9.30 21.68
N THR A 115 5.19 -9.58 20.39
CA THR A 115 5.86 -10.76 19.84
C THR A 115 6.67 -10.39 18.60
N PRO A 116 7.53 -11.28 18.08
CA PRO A 116 8.22 -11.08 16.81
C PRO A 116 7.25 -10.73 15.67
N LEU A 117 7.66 -9.84 14.76
CA LEU A 117 6.77 -9.32 13.71
C LEU A 117 6.31 -10.39 12.73
N ARG A 118 7.13 -11.41 12.48
CA ARG A 118 6.75 -12.60 11.70
C ARG A 118 5.44 -13.25 12.16
N ASP A 119 5.14 -13.23 13.46
CA ASP A 119 3.93 -13.87 14.00
C ASP A 119 2.69 -13.05 13.62
N TYR A 120 2.80 -11.71 13.61
CA TYR A 120 1.76 -10.82 13.09
C TYR A 120 1.61 -10.90 11.57
N MET A 121 2.71 -11.06 10.83
CA MET A 121 2.66 -11.26 9.38
C MET A 121 1.93 -12.55 9.02
N GLY A 122 2.15 -13.63 9.77
CA GLY A 122 1.42 -14.90 9.60
C GLY A 122 -0.09 -14.75 9.78
N ILE A 123 -0.52 -13.84 10.65
CA ILE A 123 -1.94 -13.52 10.84
C ILE A 123 -2.52 -12.79 9.62
N LEU A 124 -1.76 -11.94 8.93
CA LEU A 124 -2.29 -11.21 7.77
C LEU A 124 -2.54 -12.10 6.55
N ASN A 125 -1.79 -13.20 6.44
CA ASN A 125 -1.83 -14.07 5.27
C ASN A 125 -3.23 -14.68 5.07
N SER A 126 -3.64 -14.76 3.82
CA SER A 126 -4.84 -15.45 3.38
C SER A 126 -4.50 -16.29 2.16
N ASP A 127 -4.25 -17.59 2.35
CA ASP A 127 -3.86 -18.47 1.24
C ASP A 127 -4.95 -18.58 0.17
N ASP A 128 -6.22 -18.49 0.56
CA ASP A 128 -7.39 -18.48 -0.33
C ASP A 128 -7.80 -17.08 -0.81
N PHE A 129 -6.99 -16.05 -0.52
CA PHE A 129 -7.26 -14.65 -0.89
C PHE A 129 -8.66 -14.14 -0.46
N ARG A 130 -9.14 -14.55 0.72
CA ARG A 130 -10.46 -14.14 1.26
C ARG A 130 -10.51 -12.67 1.68
N TRP A 131 -9.36 -12.07 1.92
CA TRP A 131 -9.20 -10.65 2.19
C TRP A 131 -7.89 -10.13 1.60
N ARG A 132 -7.80 -8.81 1.45
CA ARG A 132 -6.57 -8.10 1.06
C ARG A 132 -5.83 -7.64 2.30
N ALA A 133 -4.50 -7.70 2.29
CA ALA A 133 -3.68 -7.29 3.41
C ALA A 133 -2.97 -5.94 3.15
N ILE A 134 -2.98 -5.07 4.15
CA ILE A 134 -2.16 -3.86 4.22
C ILE A 134 -1.25 -3.97 5.42
N LEU A 135 0.05 -3.73 5.22
CA LEU A 135 1.05 -3.82 6.27
C LEU A 135 1.78 -2.48 6.44
N THR A 136 1.86 -2.01 7.68
CA THR A 136 2.68 -0.86 8.07
C THR A 136 3.61 -1.23 9.20
N VAL A 137 4.92 -1.19 8.93
CA VAL A 137 5.97 -1.65 9.85
C VAL A 137 7.09 -0.62 10.03
N ALA A 138 7.57 -0.51 11.27
CA ALA A 138 8.77 0.26 11.60
C ALA A 138 9.98 -0.68 11.58
N THR A 139 11.06 -0.32 10.90
CA THR A 139 12.29 -1.11 10.88
C THR A 139 12.97 -1.20 12.26
N THR A 140 12.69 -0.26 13.17
CA THR A 140 13.13 -0.30 14.58
C THR A 140 12.63 -1.51 15.35
N TYR A 141 11.53 -2.11 14.91
CA TYR A 141 10.92 -3.29 15.52
C TYR A 141 11.16 -4.58 14.72
N CYS A 142 11.85 -4.48 13.58
CA CYS A 142 12.08 -5.59 12.67
C CYS A 142 13.47 -6.20 12.88
N THR A 143 13.52 -7.52 12.96
CA THR A 143 14.76 -8.27 12.71
C THR A 143 14.96 -8.49 11.20
N ALA A 144 16.17 -8.89 10.79
CA ALA A 144 16.42 -9.33 9.41
C ALA A 144 15.48 -10.47 8.99
N THR A 145 15.12 -11.37 9.92
CA THR A 145 14.18 -12.46 9.63
C THR A 145 12.77 -11.95 9.37
N ASP A 146 12.31 -10.94 10.11
CA ASP A 146 10.98 -10.36 9.91
C ASP A 146 10.87 -9.71 8.53
N LEU A 147 11.87 -8.92 8.14
CA LEU A 147 11.93 -8.29 6.82
C LEU A 147 11.97 -9.33 5.69
N ALA A 148 12.71 -10.43 5.86
CA ALA A 148 12.77 -11.51 4.89
C ALA A 148 11.43 -12.27 4.75
N THR A 149 10.57 -12.24 5.77
CA THR A 149 9.27 -12.95 5.78
C THR A 149 8.10 -12.16 5.22
N ILE A 150 8.25 -10.86 4.91
CA ILE A 150 7.18 -10.04 4.28
C ILE A 150 6.55 -10.73 3.06
N PRO A 151 7.32 -11.37 2.15
CA PRO A 151 6.73 -12.08 1.01
C PRO A 151 5.81 -13.24 1.36
N ASN A 152 5.81 -13.75 2.60
CA ASN A 152 4.89 -14.80 3.02
C ASN A 152 3.42 -14.34 3.06
N ILE A 153 3.17 -13.02 3.04
CA ILE A 153 1.82 -12.45 2.96
C ILE A 153 1.42 -12.38 1.48
N LYS A 154 0.90 -13.48 0.94
CA LYS A 154 0.60 -13.57 -0.50
C LYS A 154 -0.46 -12.58 -0.95
N ASN A 155 -1.41 -12.25 -0.08
CA ASN A 155 -2.51 -11.33 -0.32
C ASN A 155 -2.17 -9.85 -0.03
N LEU A 156 -0.88 -9.50 0.07
CA LEU A 156 -0.42 -8.14 0.37
C LEU A 156 -0.65 -7.20 -0.82
N VAL A 157 -1.42 -6.12 -0.61
CA VAL A 157 -1.75 -5.14 -1.66
C VAL A 157 -1.09 -3.79 -1.46
N ALA A 158 -0.70 -3.45 -0.24
CA ALA A 158 0.01 -2.21 0.07
C ALA A 158 0.94 -2.40 1.27
N LEU A 159 2.13 -1.80 1.17
CA LEU A 159 3.19 -1.91 2.18
C LEU A 159 3.78 -0.53 2.50
N ASP A 160 3.88 -0.20 3.78
CA ASP A 160 4.57 0.98 4.29
C ASP A 160 5.71 0.55 5.23
N VAL A 161 6.95 0.87 4.87
CA VAL A 161 8.14 0.57 5.67
C VAL A 161 8.84 1.89 6.01
N TYR A 162 8.87 2.20 7.30
CA TYR A 162 9.48 3.43 7.79
C TYR A 162 10.57 3.13 8.81
N SER A 163 11.56 4.01 8.87
CA SER A 163 12.64 3.97 9.86
C SER A 163 12.55 5.20 10.74
N GLU A 164 11.95 5.07 11.92
CA GLU A 164 11.92 6.17 12.89
C GLU A 164 13.20 6.15 13.74
N PRO A 165 13.91 7.28 13.93
CA PRO A 165 14.94 7.33 14.97
C PRO A 165 14.25 7.17 16.33
N TYR A 166 14.61 6.12 17.07
CA TYR A 166 14.06 5.83 18.39
C TYR A 166 14.13 7.07 19.30
N SER A 167 13.01 7.76 19.47
CA SER A 167 12.92 8.89 20.40
C SER A 167 12.70 8.34 21.80
N LEU A 168 13.78 8.27 22.58
CA LEU A 168 13.85 7.80 23.98
C LEU A 168 12.84 8.45 24.94
N ASN A 169 12.09 9.47 24.53
CA ASN A 169 11.29 10.31 25.41
C ASN A 169 9.84 9.83 25.63
N LEU A 170 9.40 8.70 25.06
CA LEU A 170 7.97 8.30 25.05
C LEU A 170 7.64 6.82 25.33
N ALA A 171 8.56 5.98 25.80
CA ALA A 171 8.24 4.57 26.07
C ALA A 171 8.13 4.26 27.59
N PRO A 172 6.96 3.78 28.08
CA PRO A 172 6.86 3.19 29.43
C PRO A 172 7.28 1.72 29.52
N VAL A 173 7.65 1.04 28.42
CA VAL A 173 7.98 -0.41 28.44
C VAL A 173 8.98 -0.72 27.32
N GLU A 174 10.08 -1.43 27.64
CA GLU A 174 11.00 -1.98 26.64
C GLU A 174 10.26 -2.96 25.71
N PRO A 175 10.21 -2.69 24.38
CA PRO A 175 9.61 -3.61 23.43
C PRO A 175 10.37 -4.94 23.40
N VAL A 176 9.66 -6.07 23.27
CA VAL A 176 10.24 -7.44 23.22
C VAL A 176 11.31 -7.61 22.13
N CYS A 177 11.32 -6.71 21.14
CA CYS A 177 12.30 -6.68 20.05
C CYS A 177 12.87 -5.29 19.77
N ALA A 178 12.92 -4.37 20.75
CA ALA A 178 13.73 -3.16 20.60
C ALA A 178 15.21 -3.54 20.69
N SER A 179 15.75 -4.09 19.62
CA SER A 179 17.19 -4.12 19.44
C SER A 179 17.65 -2.67 19.29
N ASN A 180 18.65 -2.25 20.07
CA ASN A 180 19.38 -0.99 19.85
C ASN A 180 20.04 -0.90 18.45
N ASP A 181 19.93 -1.97 17.66
CA ASP A 181 20.46 -2.16 16.31
C ASP A 181 19.30 -2.47 15.35
N GLY A 182 18.29 -1.59 15.29
CA GLY A 182 17.23 -1.69 14.30
C GLY A 182 17.83 -1.79 12.90
N MET A 183 17.67 -2.93 12.22
CA MET A 183 18.33 -3.16 10.95
C MET A 183 17.68 -2.30 9.85
N PRO A 184 18.44 -1.38 9.23
CA PRO A 184 17.92 -0.58 8.12
C PRO A 184 17.53 -1.48 6.96
N LEU A 185 16.47 -1.09 6.23
CA LEU A 185 16.08 -1.83 5.03
C LEU A 185 17.12 -1.60 3.93
N GLN A 186 17.72 -2.69 3.46
CA GLN A 186 18.71 -2.72 2.38
C GLN A 186 18.12 -3.23 1.06
N ASP A 187 18.76 -2.86 -0.05
CA ASP A 187 18.39 -3.32 -1.40
C ASP A 187 18.32 -4.85 -1.52
N GLY A 188 19.15 -5.58 -0.76
CA GLY A 188 19.18 -7.05 -0.75
C GLY A 188 17.87 -7.69 -0.26
N PHE A 189 17.20 -7.09 0.73
CA PHE A 189 15.90 -7.58 1.18
C PHE A 189 14.84 -7.41 0.10
N VAL A 190 14.80 -6.23 -0.53
CA VAL A 190 13.82 -5.98 -1.60
C VAL A 190 14.06 -6.91 -2.77
N ARG A 191 15.32 -7.16 -3.16
CA ARG A 191 15.65 -8.15 -4.18
C ARG A 191 15.14 -9.55 -3.80
N GLY A 192 15.36 -9.99 -2.57
CA GLY A 192 14.82 -11.26 -2.07
C GLY A 192 13.29 -11.32 -2.14
N TRP A 193 12.59 -10.20 -1.88
CA TRP A 193 11.14 -10.13 -2.05
C TRP A 193 10.72 -10.33 -3.50
N ILE A 194 11.45 -9.76 -4.44
CA ILE A 194 11.18 -9.93 -5.88
C ILE A 194 11.41 -11.37 -6.32
N GLU A 195 12.56 -11.95 -5.93
CA GLU A 195 12.95 -13.32 -6.27
C GLU A 195 11.96 -14.36 -5.75
N SER A 196 11.29 -14.10 -4.62
CA SER A 196 10.24 -14.95 -4.07
C SER A 196 9.00 -15.07 -4.95
N LYS A 197 8.76 -14.09 -5.85
CA LYS A 197 7.57 -13.97 -6.70
C LYS A 197 6.23 -13.98 -5.93
N ALA A 198 6.23 -13.75 -4.63
CA ALA A 198 5.02 -13.84 -3.81
C ALA A 198 4.22 -12.53 -3.75
N LEU A 199 4.87 -11.37 -3.92
CA LEU A 199 4.25 -10.04 -3.84
C LEU A 199 3.54 -9.61 -5.14
N GLN A 200 2.83 -10.51 -5.80
CA GLN A 200 2.25 -10.26 -7.13
C GLN A 200 1.14 -9.21 -7.10
N HIS A 201 0.43 -9.11 -5.98
CA HIS A 201 -0.72 -8.20 -5.80
C HIS A 201 -0.32 -6.85 -5.18
N LEU A 202 0.97 -6.63 -4.91
CA LEU A 202 1.43 -5.38 -4.29
C LEU A 202 1.28 -4.23 -5.28
N ARG A 203 0.45 -3.24 -4.95
CA ARG A 203 0.15 -2.07 -5.79
C ARG A 203 0.84 -0.79 -5.33
N ILE A 204 1.02 -0.64 -4.02
CA ILE A 204 1.62 0.55 -3.41
C ILE A 204 2.73 0.13 -2.45
N LEU A 205 3.87 0.80 -2.55
CA LEU A 205 4.99 0.63 -1.64
C LEU A 205 5.48 2.00 -1.17
N ARG A 206 5.73 2.14 0.14
CA ARG A 206 6.28 3.36 0.72
C ARG A 206 7.55 3.05 1.50
N PHE A 207 8.58 3.87 1.25
CA PHE A 207 9.84 3.87 1.97
C PHE A 207 10.03 5.21 2.63
N TYR A 208 9.94 5.27 3.96
CA TYR A 208 10.15 6.50 4.72
C TYR A 208 11.43 6.41 5.55
N HIS A 209 12.29 7.41 5.41
CA HIS A 209 13.56 7.55 6.13
C HIS A 209 14.53 6.34 5.96
N GLN A 210 14.39 5.57 4.88
CA GLN A 210 15.29 4.44 4.59
C GLN A 210 16.60 4.96 3.99
N ARG A 211 17.70 4.89 4.75
CA ARG A 211 18.99 5.46 4.34
C ARG A 211 19.78 4.56 3.39
N GLU A 212 19.53 3.26 3.42
CA GLU A 212 20.32 2.25 2.69
C GLU A 212 19.64 1.74 1.41
N ILE A 213 18.40 2.19 1.14
CA ILE A 213 17.72 1.92 -0.12
C ILE A 213 18.23 2.86 -1.20
N THR A 214 18.62 2.28 -2.34
CA THR A 214 19.13 3.01 -3.51
C THR A 214 18.20 2.89 -4.72
N ILE A 215 18.58 3.50 -5.84
CA ILE A 215 17.86 3.36 -7.12
C ILE A 215 17.88 1.91 -7.63
N ALA A 216 18.84 1.06 -7.22
CA ALA A 216 18.86 -0.34 -7.61
C ALA A 216 17.61 -1.10 -7.13
N THR A 217 17.07 -0.73 -5.97
CA THR A 217 15.78 -1.25 -5.49
C THR A 217 14.64 -0.95 -6.46
N LEU A 218 14.60 0.24 -7.07
CA LEU A 218 13.56 0.61 -8.03
C LEU A 218 13.63 -0.27 -9.29
N GLU A 219 14.83 -0.61 -9.75
CA GLU A 219 15.02 -1.52 -10.89
C GLU A 219 14.42 -2.91 -10.60
N ALA A 220 14.67 -3.47 -9.41
CA ALA A 220 14.10 -4.74 -9.00
C ALA A 220 12.57 -4.68 -8.85
N LEU A 221 12.04 -3.61 -8.24
CA LEU A 221 10.59 -3.40 -8.06
C LEU A 221 9.81 -3.35 -9.38
N ARG A 222 10.49 -3.10 -10.50
CA ARG A 222 9.87 -3.14 -11.83
C ARG A 222 9.31 -4.53 -12.17
N GLU A 223 9.83 -5.60 -11.57
CA GLU A 223 9.36 -6.97 -11.82
C GLU A 223 7.99 -7.26 -11.21
N LEU A 224 7.53 -6.49 -10.21
CA LEU A 224 6.22 -6.71 -9.59
C LEU A 224 5.07 -6.29 -10.51
N PRO A 225 4.19 -7.22 -10.93
CA PRO A 225 3.29 -6.96 -12.06
C PRO A 225 2.25 -5.88 -11.79
N GLU A 226 1.80 -5.72 -10.54
CA GLU A 226 0.75 -4.78 -10.15
C GLU A 226 1.26 -3.51 -9.45
N LEU A 227 2.57 -3.42 -9.18
CA LEU A 227 3.12 -2.26 -8.49
C LEU A 227 3.00 -1.02 -9.37
N GLN A 228 2.24 -0.04 -8.88
CA GLN A 228 1.88 1.18 -9.60
C GLN A 228 2.49 2.44 -9.01
N LEU A 229 2.63 2.48 -7.69
CA LEU A 229 3.13 3.64 -6.97
C LEU A 229 4.19 3.23 -5.95
N VAL A 230 5.37 3.83 -6.06
CA VAL A 230 6.37 3.81 -5.00
C VAL A 230 6.54 5.24 -4.49
N VAL A 231 6.48 5.42 -3.17
CA VAL A 231 6.74 6.72 -2.53
C VAL A 231 8.01 6.60 -1.71
N ALA A 232 9.02 7.40 -2.02
CA ALA A 232 10.21 7.55 -1.20
C ALA A 232 10.16 8.90 -0.49
N TYR A 233 10.26 8.89 0.83
CA TYR A 233 10.35 10.11 1.65
C TYR A 233 11.62 10.08 2.48
N GLU A 234 12.47 11.11 2.33
CA GLU A 234 13.74 11.24 3.07
C GLU A 234 14.62 9.98 3.00
N CYS A 235 14.57 9.28 1.89
CA CYS A 235 15.48 8.17 1.59
C CYS A 235 16.76 8.76 0.99
N LYS A 236 17.76 9.05 1.83
CA LYS A 236 18.95 9.85 1.52
C LYS A 236 19.53 9.57 0.11
N MET A 237 19.87 8.32 -0.18
CA MET A 237 20.50 7.95 -1.45
C MET A 237 19.58 8.18 -2.66
N ILE A 238 18.28 7.90 -2.55
CA ILE A 238 17.31 8.21 -3.60
C ILE A 238 17.19 9.73 -3.75
N THR A 239 16.94 10.45 -2.65
CA THR A 239 16.71 11.90 -2.68
C THR A 239 17.91 12.64 -3.26
N GLU A 240 19.14 12.33 -2.85
CA GLU A 240 20.37 12.94 -3.37
C GLU A 240 20.53 12.69 -4.87
N THR A 241 20.27 11.45 -5.32
CA THR A 241 20.37 11.13 -6.75
C THR A 241 19.31 11.84 -7.57
N ILE A 242 18.08 12.02 -7.06
CA ILE A 242 17.05 12.78 -7.77
C ILE A 242 17.38 14.28 -7.77
N GLN A 243 18.00 14.79 -6.71
CA GLN A 243 18.39 16.19 -6.60
C GLN A 243 19.55 16.57 -7.52
N SER A 244 20.38 15.62 -7.95
CA SER A 244 21.44 15.90 -8.93
C SER A 244 20.91 16.12 -10.35
N TYR A 245 19.65 15.80 -10.64
CA TYR A 245 19.04 16.10 -11.93
C TYR A 245 18.48 17.52 -11.95
N ASP A 246 18.77 18.24 -13.04
CA ASP A 246 18.06 19.48 -13.35
C ASP A 246 16.57 19.21 -13.57
N ARG A 247 15.74 20.19 -13.23
CA ARG A 247 14.29 20.08 -13.37
C ARG A 247 13.92 19.92 -14.86
N PRO A 248 13.31 18.79 -15.26
CA PRO A 248 12.90 18.58 -16.64
C PRO A 248 11.63 19.38 -16.98
N ALA A 249 11.44 19.73 -18.25
CA ALA A 249 10.29 20.56 -18.69
C ALA A 249 8.92 19.92 -18.41
N ASN A 250 8.84 18.59 -18.41
CA ASN A 250 7.64 17.83 -18.10
C ASN A 250 7.55 17.41 -16.61
N ASN A 251 8.47 17.89 -15.76
CA ASN A 251 8.57 17.54 -14.34
C ASN A 251 8.76 16.05 -14.02
N ILE A 252 9.11 15.21 -15.00
CA ILE A 252 9.28 13.75 -14.86
C ILE A 252 10.69 13.33 -15.26
N ILE A 253 11.36 12.58 -14.40
CA ILE A 253 12.67 11.97 -14.67
C ILE A 253 12.47 10.46 -14.89
N PRO A 254 12.83 9.92 -16.08
CA PRO A 254 12.80 8.48 -16.31
C PRO A 254 13.96 7.79 -15.59
N ILE A 255 13.67 6.85 -14.69
CA ILE A 255 14.65 6.14 -13.87
C ILE A 255 14.33 4.65 -13.88
N LYS A 256 15.17 3.86 -14.54
CA LYS A 256 15.10 2.38 -14.50
C LYS A 256 13.70 1.81 -14.81
N GLY A 257 12.93 2.46 -15.68
CA GLY A 257 11.57 2.06 -16.06
C GLY A 257 10.45 2.66 -15.19
N TRP A 258 10.79 3.64 -14.35
CA TRP A 258 9.87 4.44 -13.54
C TRP A 258 9.90 5.90 -13.97
N SER A 259 8.73 6.52 -13.97
CA SER A 259 8.54 7.96 -14.05
C SER A 259 8.66 8.54 -12.65
N ALA A 260 9.82 9.08 -12.33
CA ALA A 260 10.09 9.72 -11.05
C ALA A 260 9.68 11.20 -11.09
N CYS A 261 8.92 11.65 -10.11
CA CYS A 261 8.52 13.04 -9.96
C CYS A 261 8.71 13.48 -8.51
N ARG A 262 9.42 14.59 -8.30
CA ARG A 262 9.48 15.21 -6.97
C ARG A 262 8.17 15.90 -6.66
N LEU A 263 7.78 15.86 -5.39
CA LEU A 263 6.47 16.39 -4.98
C LEU A 263 6.31 17.88 -5.26
N ASP A 264 7.36 18.68 -5.10
CA ASP A 264 7.34 20.11 -5.40
C ASP A 264 7.04 20.38 -6.88
N TRP A 265 7.55 19.55 -7.79
CA TRP A 265 7.27 19.68 -9.21
C TRP A 265 5.88 19.17 -9.59
N PHE A 266 5.40 18.13 -8.90
CA PHE A 266 4.10 17.54 -9.16
C PHE A 266 2.96 18.50 -8.83
N TRP A 267 3.10 19.28 -7.75
CA TRP A 267 2.11 20.26 -7.30
C TRP A 267 1.80 21.35 -8.31
N GLU A 268 2.83 21.86 -8.98
CA GLU A 268 2.67 22.90 -9.99
C GLU A 268 1.82 22.40 -11.17
N ALA A 269 1.84 21.09 -11.45
CA ALA A 269 1.07 20.49 -12.54
C ALA A 269 -0.34 20.03 -12.13
N HIS A 270 -0.56 19.59 -10.88
CA HIS A 270 -1.80 18.89 -10.49
C HIS A 270 -2.55 19.51 -9.29
N GLY A 271 -2.01 20.56 -8.68
CA GLY A 271 -2.55 21.17 -7.47
C GLY A 271 -2.19 20.39 -6.19
N THR A 272 -1.99 21.12 -5.10
CA THR A 272 -1.48 20.58 -3.83
C THR A 272 -2.44 19.61 -3.16
N THR A 273 -3.72 19.96 -3.07
CA THR A 273 -4.73 19.19 -2.32
C THR A 273 -4.98 17.81 -2.92
N LYS A 274 -5.21 17.75 -4.25
CA LYS A 274 -5.45 16.49 -4.96
C LYS A 274 -4.23 15.56 -4.88
N THR A 275 -3.03 16.12 -5.04
CA THR A 275 -1.78 15.35 -4.95
C THR A 275 -1.59 14.67 -3.60
N ILE A 276 -1.86 15.40 -2.52
CA ILE A 276 -1.75 14.88 -1.15
C ILE A 276 -2.76 13.76 -0.93
N ASP A 277 -4.01 13.99 -1.33
CA ASP A 277 -5.11 13.07 -1.10
C ASP A 277 -4.91 11.75 -1.87
N ASP A 278 -4.42 11.85 -3.11
CA ASP A 278 -4.25 10.69 -3.99
C ASP A 278 -2.98 9.87 -3.70
N ASN A 279 -1.94 10.44 -3.09
CA ASN A 279 -0.62 9.78 -3.00
C ASN A 279 -0.06 9.64 -1.59
N LEU A 280 -0.42 10.53 -0.65
CA LEU A 280 0.29 10.68 0.64
C LEU A 280 -0.59 10.50 1.88
N LEU A 281 -1.91 10.41 1.76
CA LEU A 281 -2.81 10.07 2.88
C LEU A 281 -2.59 8.64 3.40
N ALA A 282 -3.45 8.21 4.33
CA ALA A 282 -3.49 6.84 4.83
C ALA A 282 -3.38 5.81 3.70
N LEU A 283 -2.57 4.76 3.93
CA LEU A 283 -2.24 3.78 2.91
C LEU A 283 -3.49 3.12 2.29
N LEU A 284 -4.52 2.84 3.12
CA LEU A 284 -5.83 2.40 2.67
C LEU A 284 -6.46 3.33 1.63
N HIS A 285 -6.45 4.64 1.87
CA HIS A 285 -7.06 5.64 0.99
C HIS A 285 -6.35 5.66 -0.37
N VAL A 286 -5.02 5.69 -0.34
CA VAL A 286 -4.20 5.67 -1.57
C VAL A 286 -4.39 4.37 -2.34
N TYR A 287 -4.52 3.24 -1.64
CA TYR A 287 -4.88 1.97 -2.24
C TYR A 287 -6.25 2.00 -2.92
N GLN A 288 -7.28 2.50 -2.24
CA GLN A 288 -8.62 2.62 -2.82
C GLN A 288 -8.64 3.57 -4.03
N SER A 289 -7.97 4.72 -3.97
CA SER A 289 -7.81 5.62 -5.11
C SER A 289 -7.10 4.94 -6.29
N SER A 290 -6.14 4.04 -6.03
CA SER A 290 -5.49 3.27 -7.09
C SER A 290 -6.43 2.28 -7.81
N LEU A 291 -7.52 1.86 -7.16
CA LEU A 291 -8.52 0.96 -7.76
C LEU A 291 -9.50 1.71 -8.68
N HIS A 292 -9.77 2.98 -8.39
CA HIS A 292 -10.71 3.81 -9.14
C HIS A 292 -10.00 4.60 -10.25
N THR A 293 -9.97 4.05 -11.47
CA THR A 293 -9.56 4.81 -12.66
C THR A 293 -10.78 5.26 -13.46
N SER A 294 -11.02 6.57 -13.44
CA SER A 294 -11.99 7.27 -14.27
C SER A 294 -11.48 7.38 -15.71
N GLY A 295 -12.07 6.61 -16.62
CA GLY A 295 -12.57 7.04 -17.93
C GLY A 295 -11.64 7.61 -19.01
N VAL A 296 -10.38 7.96 -18.76
CA VAL A 296 -9.51 8.58 -19.77
C VAL A 296 -8.25 7.74 -19.96
N GLU A 297 -8.24 6.92 -21.02
CA GLU A 297 -7.10 6.26 -21.71
C GLU A 297 -5.81 5.86 -20.94
N ASP A 298 -5.87 5.66 -19.62
CA ASP A 298 -4.64 5.50 -18.83
C ASP A 298 -4.26 4.03 -18.61
N SER A 299 -3.06 3.75 -19.09
CA SER A 299 -2.15 2.59 -18.96
C SER A 299 -2.03 1.84 -17.61
N ARG A 300 -2.96 2.00 -16.66
CA ARG A 300 -2.92 1.35 -15.35
C ARG A 300 -3.55 -0.03 -15.39
N ARG A 301 -2.78 -1.04 -14.98
CA ARG A 301 -3.22 -2.44 -14.94
C ARG A 301 -4.35 -2.63 -13.92
N PRO A 302 -5.40 -3.40 -14.25
CA PRO A 302 -6.45 -3.74 -13.29
C PRO A 302 -5.91 -4.60 -12.14
N SER A 303 -6.59 -4.56 -11.00
CA SER A 303 -6.33 -5.47 -9.87
C SER A 303 -6.64 -6.90 -10.28
N SER A 304 -5.73 -7.86 -10.04
CA SER A 304 -6.07 -9.29 -10.16
C SER A 304 -6.96 -9.78 -9.03
N LEU A 305 -6.87 -9.15 -7.85
CA LEU A 305 -7.76 -9.46 -6.73
C LEU A 305 -9.11 -8.74 -6.90
N PRO A 306 -10.25 -9.41 -6.61
CA PRO A 306 -11.57 -8.79 -6.66
C PRO A 306 -11.66 -7.55 -5.77
N THR A 307 -12.24 -6.47 -6.31
CA THR A 307 -12.34 -5.17 -5.63
C THR A 307 -13.31 -5.17 -4.45
N ASN A 308 -14.23 -6.14 -4.41
CA ASN A 308 -15.20 -6.37 -3.34
C ASN A 308 -14.66 -7.23 -2.19
N LEU A 309 -13.36 -7.55 -2.15
CA LEU A 309 -12.76 -8.21 -1.00
C LEU A 309 -12.57 -7.23 0.16
N SER A 310 -12.88 -7.66 1.37
CA SER A 310 -12.58 -6.89 2.57
C SER A 310 -11.07 -6.73 2.78
N ILE A 311 -10.69 -5.69 3.52
CA ILE A 311 -9.29 -5.28 3.72
C ILE A 311 -8.93 -5.43 5.19
N LEU A 312 -7.88 -6.19 5.48
CA LEU A 312 -7.27 -6.30 6.80
C LEU A 312 -5.97 -5.49 6.82
N GLU A 313 -5.88 -4.52 7.72
CA GLU A 313 -4.70 -3.69 7.89
C GLU A 313 -4.07 -3.93 9.28
N PHE A 314 -2.76 -4.13 9.30
CA PHE A 314 -1.98 -4.15 10.54
C PHE A 314 -1.04 -2.95 10.58
N LYS A 315 -1.11 -2.20 11.69
CA LYS A 315 -0.26 -1.04 11.94
C LYS A 315 0.46 -1.21 13.26
N LEU A 316 1.76 -1.02 13.21
CA LEU A 316 2.56 -0.65 14.39
C LEU A 316 2.43 0.87 14.63
N PRO A 317 2.80 1.37 15.82
CA PRO A 317 2.70 2.78 16.14
C PRO A 317 3.67 3.53 15.27
N THR A 318 3.12 4.19 14.27
CA THR A 318 3.86 5.09 13.40
C THR A 318 4.01 6.43 14.11
N ALA A 319 5.17 7.08 14.04
CA ALA A 319 5.17 8.52 13.82
C ALA A 319 4.16 8.79 12.71
N ASP A 320 3.03 9.40 13.03
CA ASP A 320 1.81 9.31 12.22
C ASP A 320 1.97 9.94 10.82
N HIS A 321 2.57 9.18 9.90
CA HIS A 321 2.91 9.63 8.55
C HIS A 321 1.71 9.60 7.62
N SER A 322 0.59 9.06 8.10
CA SER A 322 -0.70 8.98 7.42
C SER A 322 -1.68 10.07 7.89
N ARG A 323 -1.39 10.74 9.02
CA ARG A 323 -2.18 11.85 9.55
C ARG A 323 -2.16 13.04 8.62
N ARG A 324 -3.36 13.50 8.22
CA ARG A 324 -3.51 14.57 7.23
C ARG A 324 -2.78 15.85 7.62
N ASP A 325 -2.84 16.26 8.89
CA ASP A 325 -2.12 17.44 9.40
C ASP A 325 -0.60 17.29 9.22
N ARG A 326 -0.04 16.15 9.62
CA ARG A 326 1.40 15.87 9.47
C ARG A 326 1.81 15.73 8.01
N VAL A 327 0.98 15.08 7.19
CA VAL A 327 1.21 14.95 5.74
C VAL A 327 1.22 16.32 5.08
N VAL A 328 0.27 17.21 5.39
CA VAL A 328 0.24 18.57 4.84
C VAL A 328 1.48 19.34 5.24
N VAL A 329 1.87 19.32 6.52
CA VAL A 329 3.10 19.99 7.01
C VAL A 329 4.32 19.43 6.29
N ARG A 330 4.53 18.11 6.31
CA ARG A 330 5.64 17.44 5.64
C ARG A 330 5.67 17.77 4.15
N SER A 331 4.52 17.71 3.49
CA SER A 331 4.43 18.00 2.07
C SER A 331 4.87 19.43 1.77
N ARG A 332 4.56 20.41 2.62
CA ARG A 332 4.98 21.83 2.47
C ARG A 332 6.46 22.06 2.72
N TYR A 333 7.00 21.53 3.81
CA TYR A 333 8.37 21.86 4.22
C TYR A 333 9.42 20.91 3.64
N ASN A 334 9.03 19.66 3.38
CA ASN A 334 9.90 18.59 2.92
C ASN A 334 9.49 18.07 1.52
N ALA A 335 8.81 18.88 0.70
CA ALA A 335 8.40 18.50 -0.66
C ALA A 335 9.56 17.94 -1.50
N LYS A 336 10.75 18.55 -1.36
CA LYS A 336 11.96 18.20 -2.12
C LYS A 336 12.55 16.85 -1.75
N SER A 337 12.16 16.28 -0.61
CA SER A 337 12.59 14.95 -0.16
C SER A 337 11.53 13.88 -0.37
N ILE A 338 10.37 14.23 -0.94
CA ILE A 338 9.33 13.28 -1.36
C ILE A 338 9.43 13.07 -2.87
N VAL A 339 9.62 11.81 -3.27
CA VAL A 339 9.67 11.40 -4.67
C VAL A 339 8.60 10.34 -4.90
N LEU A 340 7.78 10.58 -5.92
CA LEU A 340 6.74 9.67 -6.40
C LEU A 340 7.29 8.95 -7.64
N PHE A 341 7.24 7.63 -7.63
CA PHE A 341 7.57 6.81 -8.79
C PHE A 341 6.31 6.14 -9.29
N THR A 342 5.93 6.43 -10.53
CA THR A 342 4.85 5.77 -11.24
C THR A 342 5.44 4.97 -12.40
N ARG A 343 4.71 3.96 -12.89
CA ARG A 343 5.15 3.19 -14.04
C ARG A 343 5.28 4.10 -15.26
N ASP A 344 6.38 3.97 -16.00
CA ASP A 344 6.50 4.64 -17.30
C ASP A 344 5.34 4.18 -18.19
N PRO A 345 4.62 5.11 -18.84
CA PRO A 345 3.65 4.72 -19.86
C PRO A 345 4.43 3.97 -20.93
N VAL A 346 4.11 2.69 -21.14
CA VAL A 346 4.72 1.88 -22.19
C VAL A 346 4.39 2.55 -23.51
N LYS A 347 5.30 3.38 -24.03
CA LYS A 347 5.34 3.68 -25.46
C LYS A 347 5.58 2.33 -26.10
N GLN A 348 4.53 1.70 -26.62
CA GLN A 348 4.69 0.63 -27.60
C GLN A 348 5.57 1.20 -28.71
N GLN A 349 6.86 0.92 -28.65
CA GLN A 349 7.73 1.01 -29.80
C GLN A 349 7.15 0.00 -30.79
N ARG A 350 6.18 0.45 -31.60
CA ARG A 350 5.98 -0.15 -32.91
C ARG A 350 7.32 -0.08 -33.58
N ALA A 351 7.96 -1.23 -33.67
CA ALA A 351 9.12 -1.47 -34.48
C ALA A 351 8.79 -1.00 -35.91
N ARG A 352 9.07 0.27 -36.21
CA ARG A 352 9.50 0.64 -37.56
C ARG A 352 10.93 0.13 -37.67
N GLU A 353 11.05 -1.18 -37.80
CA GLU A 353 12.18 -1.79 -38.48
C GLU A 353 12.27 -1.10 -39.84
N LYS A 354 13.18 -0.14 -39.95
CA LYS A 354 13.77 0.18 -41.25
C LYS A 354 14.42 -1.10 -41.72
N LYS A 355 13.70 -1.88 -42.52
CA LYS A 355 14.29 -2.90 -43.39
C LYS A 355 15.37 -2.21 -44.21
N ARG A 356 16.61 -2.41 -43.75
CA ARG A 356 17.83 -2.17 -44.50
C ARG A 356 17.82 -3.21 -45.61
N SER A 357 17.31 -2.84 -46.78
CA SER A 357 17.46 -3.63 -48.00
C SER A 357 18.95 -3.65 -48.37
N GLU A 358 19.53 -4.84 -48.40
CA GLU A 358 20.81 -5.11 -49.06
C GLU A 358 20.76 -4.71 -50.55
N PRO A 359 21.90 -4.37 -51.16
CA PRO A 359 21.96 -3.79 -52.50
C PRO A 359 21.85 -4.87 -53.59
N PRO A 360 21.13 -4.64 -54.70
CA PRO A 360 21.28 -5.49 -55.87
C PRO A 360 22.55 -5.12 -56.64
N GLU A 361 23.16 -6.16 -57.20
CA GLU A 361 24.39 -6.16 -57.97
C GLU A 361 24.36 -5.30 -59.25
N ARG A 362 25.57 -5.03 -59.73
CA ARG A 362 25.98 -4.22 -60.89
C ARG A 362 25.18 -4.49 -62.18
N GLY A 363 24.90 -3.39 -62.90
CA GLY A 363 24.60 -3.41 -64.33
C GLY A 363 24.61 -1.99 -64.94
N ASP A 364 25.75 -1.66 -65.55
CA ASP A 364 26.02 -0.66 -66.60
C ASP A 364 25.58 0.83 -66.54
N ARG A 365 26.60 1.66 -66.81
CA ARG A 365 26.70 3.12 -67.00
C ARG A 365 25.90 3.63 -68.23
N PRO A 366 25.59 4.95 -68.41
CA PRO A 366 26.56 6.05 -68.23
C PRO A 366 26.08 7.39 -67.65
N ALA A 367 27.09 8.17 -67.25
CA ALA A 367 27.04 9.47 -66.60
C ALA A 367 26.47 10.59 -67.50
N LYS A 368 25.65 11.48 -66.90
CA LYS A 368 25.45 12.85 -67.38
C LYS A 368 25.36 13.85 -66.21
N ARG A 369 26.47 14.60 -66.07
CA ARG A 369 26.71 15.96 -65.55
C ARG A 369 25.66 16.63 -64.64
N ALA A 370 26.19 17.17 -63.53
CA ALA A 370 25.59 18.27 -62.78
C ALA A 370 25.42 19.52 -63.66
N VAL A 371 24.26 20.18 -63.56
CA VAL A 371 24.01 21.52 -64.10
C VAL A 371 23.42 22.36 -62.96
N MET A 372 24.23 23.28 -62.44
CA MET A 372 23.73 24.46 -61.72
C MET A 372 22.86 25.25 -62.70
N LYS A 373 21.64 25.62 -62.27
CA LYS A 373 20.90 26.71 -62.88
C LYS A 373 20.76 27.83 -61.87
N ASP A 374 21.31 28.97 -62.25
CA ASP A 374 21.40 30.20 -61.48
C ASP A 374 20.02 30.76 -61.07
N ARG A 375 20.06 31.53 -59.99
CA ARG A 375 18.95 32.31 -59.42
C ARG A 375 18.60 33.49 -60.35
N GLY A 376 17.30 33.77 -60.48
CA GLY A 376 16.75 35.03 -60.96
C GLY A 376 15.68 35.56 -59.98
N PRO A 377 15.48 36.89 -59.87
CA PRO A 377 14.88 37.54 -58.71
C PRO A 377 13.35 37.40 -58.66
N MET A 378 12.81 37.27 -57.45
CA MET A 378 11.38 37.18 -57.19
C MET A 378 10.76 38.58 -57.21
N ASP A 379 9.77 38.77 -58.07
CA ASP A 379 9.05 40.03 -58.27
C ASP A 379 8.07 40.26 -57.10
N ILE A 380 8.20 41.38 -56.40
CA ILE A 380 7.50 41.69 -55.13
C ILE A 380 6.09 42.27 -55.43
N SER A 381 5.75 42.46 -56.71
CA SER A 381 4.53 43.11 -57.17
C SER A 381 3.25 42.25 -57.06
N GLU A 382 3.35 40.94 -56.84
CA GLU A 382 2.17 40.07 -56.61
C GLU A 382 1.70 40.00 -55.14
N THR A 383 2.50 40.45 -54.18
CA THR A 383 2.20 40.30 -52.74
C THR A 383 1.40 41.45 -52.12
N LEU A 384 1.14 42.54 -52.86
CA LEU A 384 0.44 43.73 -52.33
C LEU A 384 -1.03 43.88 -52.78
N ASN A 385 -1.54 43.00 -53.65
CA ASN A 385 -2.95 43.02 -54.08
C ASN A 385 -3.90 42.17 -53.20
N GLN A 386 -3.45 41.76 -52.00
CA GLN A 386 -4.32 41.07 -51.02
C GLN A 386 -4.69 41.95 -49.81
N PHE A 387 -4.38 43.25 -49.82
CA PHE A 387 -4.65 44.16 -48.69
C PHE A 387 -5.48 45.41 -49.04
N PHE A 388 -6.23 45.41 -50.15
CA PHE A 388 -7.28 46.41 -50.42
C PHE A 388 -8.62 45.75 -50.70
#